data_AF-A0A523WHX2-F1
#
_entry.id   AF-A0A523WHX2-F1
#
_cell.length_a   1.000
_cell.length_b   1.000
_cell.length_c   1.000
_cell.angle_alpha   90.00
_cell.angle_beta   90.00
_cell.angle_gamma   90.00
#
_symmetry.space_group_name_H-M   'P 1'
#
loop_
_entity.id
_entity.type
_entity.pdbx_description
1 polymer ?
#
loop_
_entity_poly.entity_id
_entity_poly.type
_entity_poly.pdbx_seq_one_letter_code
_entity_poly.pdbx_strand_id
1 'polypeptide(L)'
;MKVTRKIIYFDNAATSFPKAPGVPEAVADFLRDIGANPGRSGHSQSIAAARILFAARESLCRLFGIEDSRRLILTSGATEAINLVLRGLLPQGFRVLTTPLEHNAVMRPLRYLQRAKKGEIV
;
A
#
# COMPACT_ATOMS: atom_id res chain seq x y z
N MET A 1 24.90 -12.44 -10.24
CA MET A 1 24.81 -13.92 -10.22
C MET A 1 23.64 -14.33 -11.11
N LYS A 2 23.87 -14.92 -12.29
CA LYS A 2 22.77 -15.42 -13.13
C LYS A 2 22.33 -16.76 -12.54
N VAL A 3 21.09 -16.87 -12.07
CA VAL A 3 20.55 -18.15 -11.63
C VAL A 3 20.35 -19.01 -12.88
N THR A 4 21.21 -19.99 -13.08
CA THR A 4 21.30 -20.82 -14.30
C THR A 4 20.33 -22.02 -14.31
N ARG A 5 19.50 -22.19 -13.27
CA ARG A 5 18.48 -23.25 -13.18
C ARG A 5 17.07 -22.65 -13.22
N LYS A 6 16.16 -23.30 -13.95
CA LYS A 6 14.72 -22.97 -13.95
C LYS A 6 14.18 -23.09 -12.52
N ILE A 7 13.77 -21.97 -11.93
CA ILE A 7 13.26 -21.90 -10.55
C ILE A 7 11.79 -22.33 -10.54
N ILE A 8 11.42 -23.20 -9.61
CA ILE A 8 10.02 -23.39 -9.20
C ILE A 8 9.79 -22.52 -7.97
N TYR A 9 9.02 -21.44 -8.12
CA TYR A 9 8.84 -20.42 -7.08
C TYR A 9 7.49 -20.59 -6.38
N PHE A 10 7.52 -21.10 -5.14
CA PHE A 10 6.34 -21.33 -4.31
C PHE A 10 6.22 -20.34 -3.14
N ASP A 11 6.76 -19.13 -3.29
CA ASP A 11 6.80 -18.10 -2.22
C ASP A 11 6.06 -16.80 -2.61
N ASN A 12 5.11 -16.88 -3.55
CA ASN A 12 4.32 -15.73 -4.03
C ASN A 12 3.46 -15.05 -2.95
N ALA A 13 3.17 -15.76 -1.85
CA ALA A 13 2.46 -15.19 -0.70
C ALA A 13 3.31 -14.18 0.09
N ALA A 14 4.64 -14.34 0.10
CA ALA A 14 5.54 -13.40 0.77
C ALA A 14 5.80 -12.16 -0.11
N THR A 15 6.03 -12.36 -1.40
CA THR A 15 6.13 -11.29 -2.41
C THR A 15 5.96 -11.87 -3.81
N SER A 16 5.47 -11.06 -4.75
CA SER A 16 5.32 -11.53 -6.14
C SER A 16 6.68 -11.71 -6.84
N PHE A 17 6.92 -12.88 -7.42
CA PHE A 17 8.04 -13.11 -8.32
C PHE A 17 7.70 -14.15 -9.41
N PRO A 18 8.04 -13.88 -10.69
CA PRO A 18 8.52 -12.60 -11.22
C PRO A 18 7.45 -11.51 -11.11
N LYS A 19 7.86 -10.24 -11.20
CA LYS A 19 6.89 -9.13 -11.34
C LYS A 19 6.13 -9.30 -12.66
N ALA A 20 4.88 -8.86 -12.67
CA ALA A 20 4.06 -8.93 -13.88
C ALA A 20 4.75 -8.20 -15.05
N PRO A 21 4.58 -8.68 -16.30
CA PRO A 21 5.15 -8.01 -17.47
C PRO A 21 4.78 -6.52 -17.52
N GLY A 22 5.75 -5.66 -17.86
CA GLY A 22 5.55 -4.21 -17.96
C GLY A 22 5.74 -3.44 -16.65
N VAL A 23 5.70 -4.10 -15.48
CA VAL A 23 5.89 -3.42 -14.19
C VAL A 23 7.33 -2.90 -14.02
N PRO A 24 8.39 -3.70 -14.25
CA PRO A 24 9.76 -3.20 -14.17
C PRO A 24 10.03 -2.05 -15.14
N GLU A 25 9.50 -2.13 -16.36
CA GLU A 25 9.66 -1.14 -17.42
C GLU A 25 8.99 0.18 -17.02
N ALA A 26 7.75 0.14 -16.57
CA ALA A 26 7.03 1.35 -16.13
C ALA A 26 7.73 2.08 -14.97
N VAL A 27 8.31 1.33 -14.03
CA VAL A 27 9.09 1.92 -12.93
C VAL A 27 10.39 2.54 -13.45
N ALA A 28 11.12 1.84 -14.33
CA ALA A 28 12.35 2.34 -14.93
C ALA A 28 12.12 3.60 -15.77
N ASP A 29 11.06 3.62 -16.56
CA ASP A 29 10.67 4.76 -17.40
C ASP A 29 10.30 5.98 -16.55
N PHE A 30 9.55 5.78 -15.47
CA PHE A 30 9.26 6.88 -14.53
C PHE A 30 10.54 7.46 -13.93
N LEU A 31 11.46 6.61 -13.47
CA LEU A 31 12.72 7.05 -12.83
C LEU A 31 13.65 7.75 -13.82
N ARG A 32 13.71 7.28 -15.06
CA ARG A 32 14.61 7.80 -16.10
C ARG A 32 14.10 9.10 -16.70
N ASP A 33 12.81 9.17 -17.04
CA ASP A 33 12.27 10.21 -17.92
C ASP A 33 11.39 11.25 -17.19
N ILE A 34 10.81 10.89 -16.02
CA ILE A 34 9.84 11.74 -15.31
C ILE A 34 10.41 12.24 -13.98
N GLY A 35 10.67 11.36 -13.02
CA GLY A 35 11.42 11.61 -11.77
C GLY A 35 10.94 12.74 -10.85
N ALA A 36 9.88 13.46 -11.21
CA ALA A 36 9.46 14.69 -10.53
C ALA A 36 8.43 14.44 -9.44
N ASN A 37 8.36 15.38 -8.49
CA ASN A 37 7.37 15.33 -7.41
C ASN A 37 5.98 15.72 -7.96
N PRO A 38 4.95 14.85 -7.86
CA PRO A 38 3.61 15.13 -8.35
C PRO A 38 2.96 16.28 -7.57
N GLY A 39 2.38 17.25 -8.27
CA GLY A 39 1.57 18.32 -7.66
C GLY A 39 2.34 19.40 -6.91
N ARG A 40 3.68 19.44 -7.03
CA ARG A 40 4.53 20.44 -6.38
C ARG A 40 4.91 21.63 -7.26
N SER A 41 4.67 21.54 -8.57
CA SER A 41 4.94 22.60 -9.55
C SER A 41 4.06 22.45 -10.80
N GLY A 42 4.03 23.49 -11.65
CA GLY A 42 3.38 23.49 -12.96
C GLY A 42 4.29 23.10 -14.13
N HIS A 43 5.56 22.74 -13.90
CA HIS A 43 6.41 22.28 -15.01
C HIS A 43 5.97 20.91 -15.54
N SER A 44 6.31 20.63 -16.79
CA SER A 44 5.85 19.45 -17.55
C SER A 44 6.03 18.13 -16.80
N GLN A 45 7.21 17.88 -16.23
CA GLN A 45 7.49 16.64 -15.49
C GLN A 45 6.65 16.50 -14.20
N SER A 46 6.40 17.59 -13.46
CA SER A 46 5.56 17.53 -12.24
C SER A 46 4.09 17.23 -12.60
N ILE A 47 3.60 17.82 -13.68
CA ILE A 47 2.26 17.52 -14.24
C ILE A 47 2.20 16.07 -14.71
N ALA A 48 3.22 15.57 -15.41
CA ALA A 48 3.29 14.19 -15.89
C ALA A 48 3.25 13.18 -14.71
N ALA A 49 4.04 13.43 -13.66
CA ALA A 49 4.02 12.61 -12.44
C ALA A 49 2.63 12.60 -11.77
N ALA A 50 1.97 13.77 -11.68
CA ALA A 50 0.63 13.87 -11.10
C ALA A 50 -0.42 13.10 -11.92
N ARG A 51 -0.31 13.12 -13.26
CA ARG A 51 -1.19 12.35 -14.15
C ARG A 51 -1.02 10.85 -13.98
N ILE A 52 0.22 10.37 -13.83
CA ILE A 52 0.49 8.94 -13.56
C ILE A 52 -0.16 8.53 -12.24
N LEU A 53 0.02 9.32 -11.19
CA LEU A 53 -0.58 9.04 -9.88
C LEU A 53 -2.11 9.00 -9.95
N PHE A 54 -2.72 9.96 -10.64
CA PHE A 54 -4.17 10.01 -10.85
C PHE A 54 -4.67 8.80 -11.64
N ALA A 55 -4.03 8.47 -12.77
CA ALA A 55 -4.39 7.32 -13.59
C ALA A 55 -4.27 5.99 -12.82
N ALA A 56 -3.25 5.85 -11.96
CA ALA A 56 -3.10 4.70 -11.07
C ALA A 56 -4.28 4.60 -10.08
N ARG A 57 -4.67 5.72 -9.45
CA ARG A 57 -5.83 5.76 -8.54
C ARG A 57 -7.12 5.38 -9.24
N GLU A 58 -7.40 5.95 -10.42
CA GLU A 58 -8.58 5.64 -11.22
C GLU A 58 -8.62 4.15 -11.64
N SER A 59 -7.47 3.58 -11.98
CA SER A 59 -7.36 2.16 -12.35
C SER A 59 -7.67 1.25 -11.16
N LEU A 60 -7.16 1.57 -9.97
CA LEU A 60 -7.49 0.85 -8.75
C LEU A 60 -8.95 1.01 -8.35
N CYS A 61 -9.53 2.20 -8.55
CA CYS A 61 -10.95 2.43 -8.29
C CYS A 61 -11.83 1.54 -9.16
N ARG A 62 -11.53 1.43 -10.46
CA ARG A 62 -12.22 0.47 -11.34
C ARG A 62 -12.02 -0.99 -10.90
N LEU A 63 -10.81 -1.36 -10.49
CA LEU A 63 -10.51 -2.72 -10.03
C LEU A 63 -11.31 -3.11 -8.77
N PHE A 64 -11.45 -2.18 -7.82
CA PHE A 64 -12.12 -2.43 -6.54
C PHE A 64 -13.60 -2.00 -6.49
N GLY A 65 -14.14 -1.45 -7.59
CA GLY A 65 -15.51 -0.94 -7.62
C GLY A 65 -15.74 0.30 -6.75
N ILE A 66 -14.74 1.17 -6.63
CA ILE A 66 -14.82 2.43 -5.87
C ILE A 66 -15.22 3.56 -6.83
N GLU A 67 -16.30 4.27 -6.54
CA GLU A 67 -16.82 5.33 -7.42
C GLU A 67 -16.04 6.65 -7.34
N ASP A 68 -15.39 6.93 -6.20
CA ASP A 68 -14.73 8.20 -5.92
C ASP A 68 -13.27 7.98 -5.50
N SER A 69 -12.33 8.38 -6.35
CA SER A 69 -10.89 8.19 -6.12
C SER A 69 -10.32 8.99 -4.96
N ARG A 70 -11.08 9.94 -4.40
CA ARG A 70 -10.74 10.60 -3.13
C ARG A 70 -10.85 9.67 -1.93
N ARG A 71 -11.59 8.56 -2.05
CA ARG A 71 -11.70 7.50 -1.03
C ARG A 71 -10.54 6.51 -1.06
N LEU A 72 -9.65 6.61 -2.04
CA LEU A 72 -8.47 5.75 -2.17
C LEU A 72 -7.23 6.49 -1.65
N ILE A 73 -6.49 5.86 -0.73
CA ILE A 73 -5.24 6.40 -0.20
C ILE A 73 -4.11 5.44 -0.58
N LEU A 74 -3.09 5.96 -1.25
CA LEU A 74 -1.89 5.20 -1.56
C LEU A 74 -0.92 5.29 -0.37
N THR A 75 -0.56 4.14 0.17
CA THR A 75 0.40 3.97 1.27
C THR A 75 1.61 3.17 0.78
N SER A 76 2.70 3.16 1.54
CA SER A 76 3.89 2.33 1.27
C SER A 76 3.61 0.82 1.34
N GLY A 77 2.52 0.39 1.99
CA GLY A 77 2.06 -1.00 1.99
C GLY A 77 0.93 -1.25 2.99
N ALA A 78 0.47 -2.51 3.06
CA ALA A 78 -0.66 -2.91 3.91
C ALA A 78 -0.44 -2.57 5.40
N THR A 79 0.78 -2.75 5.92
CA THR A 79 1.12 -2.44 7.31
C THR A 79 0.91 -0.96 7.67
N GLU A 80 1.27 -0.05 6.76
CA GLU A 80 1.05 1.39 6.97
C GLU A 80 -0.45 1.72 6.88
N ALA A 81 -1.15 1.20 5.87
CA ALA A 81 -2.59 1.41 5.72
C ALA A 81 -3.37 0.95 6.97
N ILE A 82 -3.05 -0.23 7.50
CA ILE A 82 -3.65 -0.76 8.73
C ILE A 82 -3.36 0.19 9.91
N ASN A 83 -2.11 0.65 10.07
CA ASN A 83 -1.75 1.56 11.16
C ASN A 83 -2.44 2.92 11.04
N LEU A 84 -2.60 3.45 9.82
CA LEU A 84 -3.32 4.70 9.56
C LEU A 84 -4.75 4.61 10.11
N VAL A 85 -5.45 3.52 9.82
CA VAL A 85 -6.81 3.26 10.31
C VAL A 85 -6.83 3.07 11.82
N LEU A 86 -6.02 2.14 12.36
CA LEU A 86 -6.06 1.79 13.78
C LEU A 86 -5.67 2.98 14.68
N ARG A 87 -4.64 3.74 14.31
CA ARG A 87 -4.18 4.88 15.11
C ARG A 87 -5.10 6.08 14.98
N GLY A 88 -5.65 6.30 13.78
CA GLY A 88 -6.52 7.42 13.47
C GLY A 88 -7.94 7.28 14.01
N LEU A 89 -8.50 6.06 14.03
CA LEU A 89 -9.91 5.84 14.37
C LEU A 89 -10.16 5.31 15.78
N LEU A 90 -9.24 4.56 16.39
CA LEU A 90 -9.52 3.96 17.70
C LEU A 90 -9.43 4.99 18.83
N PRO A 91 -10.51 5.25 19.59
CA PRO A 91 -10.49 6.19 20.72
C PRO A 91 -9.85 5.58 21.98
N GLN A 92 -9.76 6.37 23.05
CA GLN A 92 -9.47 5.84 24.39
C GLN A 92 -10.58 4.85 24.80
N GLY A 93 -10.21 3.73 25.42
CA GLY A 93 -11.17 2.72 25.89
C GLY A 93 -11.85 1.93 24.76
N PHE A 94 -11.27 1.88 23.56
CA PHE A 94 -11.85 1.15 22.44
C PHE A 94 -12.08 -0.33 22.76
N ARG A 95 -13.05 -0.94 22.07
CA ARG A 95 -13.25 -2.40 22.04
C ARG A 95 -13.27 -2.87 20.60
N VAL A 96 -12.37 -3.77 20.23
CA VAL A 96 -12.19 -4.27 18.85
C VAL A 96 -12.29 -5.78 18.84
N LEU A 97 -13.14 -6.32 17.98
CA LEU A 97 -13.22 -7.76 17.69
C LEU A 97 -12.23 -8.12 16.59
N THR A 98 -11.47 -9.20 16.76
CA THR A 98 -10.55 -9.71 15.75
C THR A 98 -10.46 -11.23 15.74
N THR A 99 -9.59 -11.80 14.90
CA THR A 99 -9.43 -13.26 14.76
C THR A 99 -8.07 -13.73 15.27
N PRO A 100 -7.91 -15.01 15.66
CA PRO A 100 -6.60 -15.53 16.03
C PRO A 100 -5.64 -15.72 14.84
N LEU A 101 -6.12 -15.52 13.60
CA LEU A 101 -5.37 -15.73 12.35
C LEU A 101 -4.81 -14.43 11.76
N GLU A 102 -4.99 -13.30 12.44
CA GLU A 102 -4.53 -12.01 11.95
C GLU A 102 -3.02 -11.95 11.73
N HIS A 103 -2.62 -11.24 10.67
CA HIS A 103 -1.22 -10.94 10.42
C HIS A 103 -0.64 -10.04 11.53
N ASN A 104 0.69 -10.12 11.73
CA ASN A 104 1.41 -9.27 12.68
C ASN A 104 1.22 -7.76 12.46
N ALA A 105 0.91 -7.37 11.22
CA ALA A 105 0.58 -6.00 10.85
C ALA A 105 -0.69 -5.46 11.53
N VAL A 106 -1.62 -6.33 11.94
CA VAL A 106 -2.84 -6.00 12.69
C VAL A 106 -2.59 -6.16 14.19
N MET A 107 -2.11 -7.33 14.61
CA MET A 107 -2.05 -7.67 16.03
C MET A 107 -1.04 -6.86 16.83
N ARG A 108 0.15 -6.56 16.26
CA ARG A 108 1.17 -5.80 17.00
C ARG A 108 0.71 -4.35 17.26
N PRO A 109 0.18 -3.61 16.27
CA PRO A 109 -0.40 -2.29 16.54
C PRO A 109 -1.58 -2.33 17.51
N LEU A 110 -2.51 -3.29 17.37
CA LEU A 110 -3.65 -3.41 18.29
C LEU A 110 -3.19 -3.65 19.73
N ARG A 111 -2.24 -4.56 19.97
CA ARG A 111 -1.69 -4.81 21.31
C ARG A 111 -0.96 -3.60 21.89
N TYR A 112 -0.27 -2.83 21.05
CA TYR A 112 0.31 -1.55 21.47
C TYR A 112 -0.77 -0.55 21.89
N LEU A 113 -1.80 -0.37 21.06
CA LEU A 113 -2.91 0.54 21.34
C LEU A 113 -3.75 0.09 22.53
N GLN A 114 -3.91 -1.22 22.76
CA GLN A 114 -4.58 -1.77 23.92
C GLN A 114 -3.98 -1.21 25.22
N ARG A 115 -2.64 -1.21 25.32
CA ARG A 115 -1.92 -0.65 26.48
C ARG A 115 -1.98 0.87 26.51
N ALA A 116 -1.69 1.52 25.39
CA ALA A 116 -1.60 2.98 25.31
C ALA A 116 -2.95 3.69 25.53
N LYS A 117 -4.03 3.11 24.98
CA LYS A 117 -5.38 3.67 24.98
C LYS A 117 -6.34 2.94 25.93
N LYS A 118 -5.85 2.03 26.78
CA LYS A 118 -6.66 1.20 27.70
C LYS A 118 -7.84 0.50 26.99
N GLY A 119 -7.58 -0.01 25.79
CA GLY A 119 -8.58 -0.70 24.98
C GLY A 119 -8.72 -2.18 25.32
N GLU A 120 -9.71 -2.82 24.72
CA GLU A 120 -10.00 -4.25 24.80
C GLU A 120 -9.96 -4.85 23.39
N ILE A 121 -9.31 -6.01 23.27
CA ILE A 121 -9.31 -6.81 22.05
C ILE A 121 -10.08 -8.08 22.39
N VAL A 122 -11.16 -8.32 21.65
CA VAL A 122 -12.05 -9.47 21.76
C VAL A 122 -11.72 -10.45 20.66
#